data_AF-A0A5K0XNY8-F1
#
_entry.id   AF-A0A5K0XNY8-F1
#
_cell.length_a   1.000
_cell.length_b   1.000
_cell.length_c   1.000
_cell.angle_alpha   90.00
_cell.angle_beta   90.00
_cell.angle_gamma   90.00
#
_symmetry.space_group_name_H-M   'P 1'
#
loop_
_entity.id
_entity.type
_entity.pdbx_description
1 polymer ?
#
loop_
_entity_poly.entity_id
_entity_poly.type
_entity_poly.pdbx_seq_one_letter_code
_entity_poly.pdbx_strand_id
1 'polypeptide(L)' 'AFVQAWKVACNTSNAVLLVPERKTYLVKAARFGGPCAGNLIVQ' A
#
# COMPACT_ATOMS: atom_id res chain seq x y z
N ALA A 1 3.58 1.57 9.20
CA ALA A 1 3.01 0.32 8.64
C ALA A 1 2.61 0.50 7.18
N PHE A 2 1.56 1.27 6.88
CA PHE A 2 1.04 1.43 5.51
C PHE A 2 2.06 1.94 4.48
N VAL A 3 2.90 2.93 4.82
CA VAL A 3 3.97 3.42 3.92
C VAL A 3 5.01 2.35 3.63
N GLN A 4 5.32 1.49 4.60
CA GLN A 4 6.30 0.42 4.41
C GLN A 4 5.69 -0.69 3.53
N ALA A 5 4.44 -1.06 3.79
CA ALA A 5 3.71 -1.99 2.96
C ALA A 5 3.57 -1.48 1.52
N TRP A 6 3.31 -0.18 1.34
CA TRP A 6 3.35 0.48 0.03
C TRP A 6 4.69 0.32 -0.68
N LYS A 7 5.82 0.58 -0.01
CA LYS A 7 7.15 0.43 -0.62
C LYS A 7 7.40 -0.99 -1.13
N VAL A 8 6.96 -1.99 -0.39
CA VAL A 8 7.09 -3.39 -0.80
C VAL A 8 6.18 -3.68 -1.99
N ALA A 9 4.90 -3.32 -1.89
CA ALA A 9 3.92 -3.59 -2.92
C ALA A 9 4.24 -2.85 -4.24
N CYS A 10 4.70 -1.61 -4.17
CA CYS A 10 5.06 -0.81 -5.35
C CYS A 10 6.29 -1.36 -6.09
N ASN A 11 7.20 -2.05 -5.38
CA ASN A 11 8.36 -2.72 -5.99
C ASN A 11 8.07 -4.16 -6.45
N THR A 12 6.86 -4.64 -6.25
CA THR A 12 6.45 -6.00 -6.59
C THR A 12 5.40 -5.95 -7.70
N SER A 13 5.66 -6.59 -8.83
CA SER A 13 4.67 -6.69 -9.91
C SER A 13 3.48 -7.55 -9.45
N ASN A 14 2.26 -7.14 -9.81
CA ASN A 14 1.01 -7.81 -9.44
C ASN A 14 0.78 -7.94 -7.92
N ALA A 15 1.08 -6.88 -7.17
CA ALA A 15 0.87 -6.85 -5.72
C ALA A 15 -0.51 -6.29 -5.33
N VAL A 16 -0.98 -6.71 -4.15
CA VAL A 16 -2.19 -6.16 -3.49
C VAL A 16 -1.81 -5.62 -2.13
N LEU A 17 -2.18 -4.36 -1.86
CA LEU A 17 -2.08 -3.76 -0.53
C LEU A 17 -3.45 -3.89 0.17
N LEU A 18 -3.57 -4.88 1.05
CA LEU A 18 -4.81 -5.17 1.77
C LEU A 18 -4.88 -4.43 3.11
N VAL A 19 -5.94 -3.67 3.33
CA VAL A 19 -6.29 -3.09 4.62
C VAL A 19 -7.43 -3.92 5.23
N PRO A 20 -7.21 -4.65 6.34
CA PRO A 20 -8.24 -5.48 6.92
C PRO A 20 -9.50 -4.69 7.28
N GLU A 21 -10.64 -5.16 6.79
CA GLU A 21 -11.95 -4.61 7.10
C GLU A 21 -12.25 -4.71 8.60
N ARG A 22 -13.22 -3.91 9.07
CA ARG A 22 -13.71 -3.88 10.46
C ARG A 22 -12.64 -3.56 11.50
N LYS A 23 -11.55 -2.91 11.10
CA LYS A 23 -10.53 -2.37 11.99
C LYS A 23 -10.34 -0.88 11.74
N THR A 24 -10.06 -0.14 12.80
CA THR A 24 -9.75 1.29 12.74
C THR A 24 -8.29 1.50 13.06
N TYR A 25 -7.58 2.20 12.19
CA TYR A 25 -6.15 2.48 12.35
C TYR A 25 -5.95 3.99 12.47
N LEU A 26 -5.24 4.41 13.53
CA LEU A 26 -4.76 5.78 13.61
C LEU A 26 -3.57 5.94 12.64
N VAL A 27 -3.76 6.75 11.61
CA VAL A 27 -2.72 7.04 10.62
C VAL A 27 -2.37 8.52 10.62
N LYS A 28 -1.10 8.82 10.39
CA LYS A 28 -0.65 10.17 10.03
C LYS A 28 -0.80 10.34 8.52
N ALA A 29 -0.72 11.59 8.05
CA ALA A 29 -0.63 11.87 6.62
C ALA A 29 0.47 11.01 5.96
N ALA A 30 0.08 10.20 4.98
CA ALA A 30 0.96 9.31 4.24
C ALA A 30 0.94 9.70 2.77
N ARG A 31 2.13 9.73 2.14
CA ARG A 31 2.27 9.93 0.70
C ARG A 31 2.68 8.62 0.06
N PHE A 32 1.90 8.17 -0.90
CA PHE A 32 2.18 7.02 -1.74
C PHE A 32 2.74 7.53 -3.07
N GLY A 33 4.00 7.20 -3.35
CA GLY A 33 4.73 7.70 -4.53
C GLY A 33 5.09 6.57 -5.50
N GLY A 34 5.21 6.92 -6.79
CA GLY A 34 5.60 6.05 -7.90
C GLY A 34 6.74 6.66 -8.73
N PRO A 35 7.27 5.95 -9.75
CA PRO A 35 6.64 4.85 -10.49
C PRO A 35 6.70 3.49 -9.79
N CYS A 36 5.65 2.67 -9.94
CA CYS A 36 5.61 1.29 -9.43
C CYS A 36 5.89 0.26 -10.53
N ALA A 37 6.35 -0.93 -10.13
CA ALA A 37 6.80 -2.02 -11.01
C ALA A 37 5.66 -2.72 -11.81
N GLY A 38 4.43 -2.22 -11.75
CA GLY A 38 3.27 -2.77 -12.44
C GLY A 38 1.94 -2.26 -11.88
N ASN A 39 0.86 -2.96 -12.22
CA ASN A 39 -0.47 -2.67 -11.67
C ASN A 39 -0.51 -3.02 -10.19
N LEU A 40 -0.75 -2.01 -9.36
CA LEU A 40 -0.95 -2.14 -7.92
C LEU A 40 -2.43 -1.95 -7.60
N ILE A 41 -3.03 -2.91 -6.92
CA ILE A 41 -4.42 -2.85 -6.45
C ILE A 41 -4.43 -2.59 -4.95
N VAL A 42 -5.24 -1.64 -4.50
CA VAL A 42 -5.45 -1.31 -3.09
C VAL A 42 -6.86 -1.76 -2.71
N GLN A 43 -6.99 -2.55 -1.65
CA GLN A 43 -8.26 -3.13 -1.19
C GLN A 43 -8.46 -2.94 0.31
#